data_AF-A0A4Y2K980-F1
#
_entry.id   AF-A0A4Y2K980-F1
#
_cell.length_a   1.000
_cell.length_b   1.000
_cell.length_c   1.000
_cell.angle_alpha   90.00
_cell.angle_beta   90.00
_cell.angle_gamma   90.00
#
_symmetry.space_group_name_H-M   'P 1'
#
loop_
_entity.id
_entity.type
_entity.pdbx_description
1 polymer ?
#
loop_
_entity_poly.entity_id
_entity_poly.type
_entity_poly.pdbx_seq_one_letter_code
_entity_poly.pdbx_strand_id
1 'polypeptide(L)'
;MPLSDFLSSLQDNPYFGAGFGLVGVGAGLAALRKVSMFGMILFRRHCMMTLEVPCRDKSYQWLLQWITLNARNTQHLSVETTFKQHDTGKISTSYDFVPSVGTHFFYYNKTWIRVERNREQQTLDLHMGVPWETVTLTALGRDKSLYFQMLDE
;
A
#
# COMPACT_ATOMS: atom_id res chain seq x y z
N MET A 1 -18.35 -12.02 -53.41
CA MET A 1 -19.05 -12.85 -52.41
C MET A 1 -18.96 -12.13 -51.09
N PRO A 2 -20.06 -11.53 -50.62
CA PRO A 2 -20.03 -10.66 -49.45
C PRO A 2 -19.70 -11.49 -48.20
N LEU A 3 -18.92 -10.92 -47.28
CA LEU A 3 -18.53 -11.52 -46.00
C LEU A 3 -19.72 -12.10 -45.21
N SER A 4 -20.93 -11.56 -45.44
CA SER A 4 -22.18 -12.05 -44.90
C SER A 4 -22.50 -13.50 -45.29
N ASP A 5 -22.20 -13.89 -46.53
CA ASP A 5 -22.56 -15.21 -47.07
C ASP A 5 -21.61 -16.31 -46.58
N PHE A 6 -20.35 -15.93 -46.30
CA PHE A 6 -19.40 -16.81 -45.62
C PHE A 6 -19.75 -16.96 -44.13
N LEU A 7 -20.18 -15.89 -43.48
CA LEU A 7 -20.55 -15.91 -42.07
C LEU A 7 -21.83 -16.74 -41.83
N SER A 8 -22.81 -16.65 -42.73
CA SER A 8 -24.02 -17.48 -42.70
C SER A 8 -23.72 -18.95 -42.97
N SER A 9 -22.86 -19.27 -43.95
CA SER A 9 -22.45 -20.65 -44.23
C SER A 9 -21.61 -21.30 -43.12
N LEU A 10 -20.92 -20.50 -42.28
CA LEU A 10 -20.17 -20.97 -41.11
C LEU A 10 -21.05 -21.14 -39.87
N GLN A 11 -22.12 -20.35 -39.75
CA GLN A 11 -23.10 -20.41 -38.67
C GLN A 11 -23.93 -21.72 -38.70
N ASP A 12 -24.18 -22.27 -39.88
CA ASP A 12 -24.92 -23.52 -40.06
C ASP A 12 -24.12 -24.78 -39.65
N ASN A 13 -22.84 -24.65 -39.28
CA ASN A 13 -22.01 -25.77 -38.86
C ASN A 13 -21.90 -25.86 -37.31
N PRO A 14 -22.43 -26.92 -36.68
CA PRO A 14 -22.47 -27.06 -35.22
C PRO A 14 -21.09 -27.08 -34.54
N TYR A 15 -20.03 -27.51 -35.26
CA TYR A 15 -18.66 -27.47 -34.74
C TYR A 15 -18.07 -26.05 -34.69
N PHE A 16 -18.50 -25.17 -35.59
CA PHE A 16 -18.11 -23.76 -35.59
C PHE A 16 -18.78 -22.99 -34.45
N GLY A 17 -20.04 -23.30 -34.11
CA GLY A 17 -20.73 -22.72 -32.95
C GLY A 17 -20.03 -23.00 -31.62
N ALA A 18 -19.54 -24.23 -31.41
CA ALA A 18 -18.80 -24.61 -30.21
C ALA A 18 -17.42 -23.93 -30.11
N GLY A 19 -16.68 -23.86 -31.22
CA GLY A 19 -15.37 -23.19 -31.27
C GLY A 19 -15.47 -21.67 -31.12
N PHE A 20 -16.45 -21.04 -31.77
CA PHE A 20 -16.70 -19.60 -31.67
C PHE A 20 -17.16 -19.20 -30.27
N GLY A 21 -17.97 -20.02 -29.60
CA GLY A 21 -18.36 -19.80 -28.20
C GLY A 21 -17.16 -19.78 -27.26
N LEU A 22 -16.22 -20.73 -27.41
CA LEU A 22 -15.02 -20.79 -26.59
C LEU A 22 -14.08 -19.61 -26.86
N VAL A 23 -13.89 -19.23 -28.13
CA VAL A 23 -13.10 -18.05 -28.51
C VAL A 23 -13.75 -16.76 -28.01
N GLY A 24 -15.07 -16.63 -28.08
CA GLY A 24 -15.82 -15.49 -27.57
C GLY A 24 -15.71 -15.34 -26.06
N VAL A 25 -15.88 -16.44 -25.31
CA VAL A 25 -15.66 -16.46 -23.85
C VAL A 25 -14.20 -16.14 -23.51
N GLY A 26 -13.24 -16.70 -24.24
CA GLY A 26 -11.82 -16.41 -24.07
C GLY A 26 -11.49 -14.94 -24.31
N ALA A 27 -12.01 -14.35 -25.39
CA ALA A 27 -11.84 -12.93 -25.72
C ALA A 27 -12.51 -12.04 -24.66
N GLY A 28 -13.70 -12.41 -24.18
CA GLY A 28 -14.41 -11.70 -23.11
C GLY A 28 -13.64 -11.70 -21.80
N LEU A 29 -13.14 -12.86 -21.36
CA LEU A 29 -12.30 -12.98 -20.16
C LEU A 29 -11.00 -12.20 -20.30
N ALA A 30 -10.36 -12.22 -21.48
CA ALA A 30 -9.15 -11.46 -21.75
C ALA A 30 -9.41 -9.93 -21.71
N ALA A 31 -10.53 -9.47 -22.28
CA ALA A 31 -10.94 -8.08 -22.23
C ALA A 31 -11.24 -7.63 -20.79
N LEU A 32 -12.00 -8.41 -20.02
CA LEU A 32 -12.29 -8.14 -18.62
C LEU A 32 -11.01 -8.04 -17.78
N ARG A 33 -10.04 -8.93 -17.99
CA ARG A 33 -8.74 -8.86 -17.31
C ARG A 33 -7.99 -7.58 -17.63
N LYS A 34 -8.00 -7.12 -18.89
CA LYS A 34 -7.35 -5.85 -19.25
C LYS A 34 -8.06 -4.65 -18.64
N VAL A 35 -9.39 -4.62 -18.69
CA VAL A 35 -10.19 -3.54 -18.10
C VAL A 35 -10.01 -3.49 -16.58
N SER A 36 -9.97 -4.62 -15.89
CA SER A 36 -9.77 -4.64 -14.44
C SER A 36 -8.38 -4.15 -14.04
N MET A 37 -7.33 -4.55 -14.77
CA MET A 37 -5.97 -4.04 -14.55
C MET A 37 -5.90 -2.52 -14.75
N PHE A 38 -6.46 -2.02 -15.87
CA PHE A 38 -6.47 -0.59 -16.15
C PHE A 38 -7.31 0.20 -15.14
N GLY A 39 -8.47 -0.35 -14.74
CA GLY A 39 -9.33 0.20 -13.70
C GLY A 39 -8.62 0.30 -12.35
N MET A 40 -7.85 -0.73 -11.97
CA MET A 40 -7.06 -0.71 -10.74
C MET A 40 -5.95 0.35 -10.78
N ILE A 41 -5.28 0.54 -11.93
CA ILE A 41 -4.28 1.59 -12.11
C ILE A 41 -4.91 2.98 -11.99
N LEU A 42 -6.04 3.21 -12.68
CA LEU A 42 -6.76 4.47 -12.59
C LEU A 42 -7.25 4.75 -11.17
N PHE A 43 -7.75 3.73 -10.47
CA PHE A 43 -8.18 3.82 -9.09
C PHE A 43 -7.03 4.21 -8.16
N ARG A 44 -5.87 3.54 -8.27
CA ARG A 44 -4.68 3.88 -7.50
C ARG A 44 -4.19 5.30 -7.78
N ARG A 45 -4.32 5.78 -9.03
CA ARG A 45 -3.87 7.11 -9.44
C ARG A 45 -4.82 8.24 -9.04
N HIS A 46 -6.13 7.99 -9.05
CA HIS A 46 -7.13 9.06 -8.91
C HIS A 46 -7.98 8.98 -7.65
N CYS A 47 -8.02 7.85 -6.96
CA CYS A 47 -8.86 7.64 -5.77
C CYS A 47 -8.06 7.36 -4.51
N MET A 48 -6.74 7.24 -4.62
CA MET A 48 -5.83 7.09 -3.49
C MET A 48 -4.90 8.29 -3.41
N MET A 49 -4.56 8.65 -2.19
CA MET A 49 -3.55 9.66 -1.90
C MET A 49 -2.46 9.01 -1.06
N THR A 50 -1.21 9.34 -1.36
CA THR A 50 -0.02 8.77 -0.72
C THR A 50 0.83 9.88 -0.13
N LEU A 51 1.21 9.73 1.15
CA LEU A 51 2.19 10.56 1.84
C LEU A 51 3.40 9.71 2.19
N GLU A 52 4.59 10.14 1.78
CA GLU A 52 5.84 9.44 2.05
C GLU A 52 6.68 10.28 3.02
N VAL A 53 7.09 9.68 4.13
CA VAL A 53 7.94 10.31 5.15
C VAL A 53 9.24 9.50 5.25
N PRO A 54 10.39 10.05 4.80
CA PRO A 54 11.67 9.38 4.88
C PRO A 54 12.25 9.44 6.30
N CYS A 55 13.13 8.50 6.65
CA CYS A 55 13.81 8.46 7.95
C CYS A 55 14.68 9.68 8.26
N ARG A 56 15.05 10.46 7.24
CA ARG A 56 15.80 11.72 7.39
C ARG A 56 14.93 12.89 7.88
N ASP A 57 13.61 12.80 7.73
CA ASP A 57 12.71 13.82 8.23
C ASP A 57 12.60 13.73 9.76
N LYS A 58 12.52 14.89 10.42
CA LYS A 58 12.34 15.00 11.87
C LYS A 58 10.99 14.44 12.32
N SER A 59 9.98 14.53 11.46
CA SER A 59 8.63 14.04 11.74
C SER A 59 8.55 12.51 11.82
N TYR A 60 9.58 11.77 11.38
CA TYR A 60 9.56 10.31 11.30
C TYR A 60 9.31 9.62 12.66
N GLN A 61 9.99 10.06 13.71
CA GLN A 61 9.87 9.45 15.04
C GLN A 61 8.50 9.74 15.68
N TRP A 62 8.06 11.00 15.59
CA TRP A 62 6.70 11.38 16.01
C TRP A 62 5.66 10.57 15.26
N LEU A 63 5.84 10.35 13.95
CA LEU A 63 4.89 9.60 13.13
C LEU A 63 4.77 8.15 13.60
N LEU A 64 5.88 7.47 13.90
CA LEU A 64 5.84 6.10 14.41
C LEU A 64 5.09 6.02 15.74
N GLN A 65 5.34 6.95 16.66
CA GLN A 65 4.62 7.03 17.93
C GLN A 65 3.14 7.38 17.74
N TRP A 66 2.82 8.28 16.82
CA TRP A 66 1.44 8.62 16.51
C TRP A 66 0.69 7.41 15.94
N ILE A 67 1.35 6.61 15.09
CA ILE A 67 0.77 5.38 14.55
C ILE A 67 0.55 4.35 15.66
N THR A 68 1.43 4.22 16.66
CA THR A 68 1.22 3.24 17.75
C THR A 68 0.03 3.61 18.62
N LEU A 69 -0.19 4.91 18.84
CA LEU A 69 -1.34 5.41 19.60
C LEU A 69 -2.67 5.18 18.87
N ASN A 70 -2.68 5.38 17.55
CA ASN A 70 -3.89 5.29 16.73
C ASN A 70 -4.17 3.88 16.20
N ALA A 71 -3.14 3.14 15.80
CA ALA A 71 -3.23 1.79 15.25
C ALA A 71 -3.12 0.74 16.37
N ARG A 72 -4.15 0.69 17.25
CA ARG A 72 -4.16 -0.20 18.42
C ARG A 72 -4.09 -1.71 18.12
N ASN A 73 -4.38 -2.12 16.88
CA ASN A 73 -4.50 -3.53 16.47
C ASN A 73 -3.41 -3.98 15.47
N THR A 74 -2.21 -3.41 15.52
CA THR A 74 -1.09 -3.88 14.67
C THR A 74 -0.55 -5.23 15.16
N GLN A 75 -0.49 -6.22 14.26
CA GLN A 75 -0.03 -7.58 14.59
C GLN A 75 1.50 -7.72 14.54
N HIS A 76 2.18 -6.91 13.73
CA HIS A 76 3.63 -6.95 13.58
C HIS A 76 4.29 -5.77 14.31
N LEU A 77 4.97 -6.05 15.41
CA LEU A 77 5.58 -5.06 16.28
C LEU A 77 7.11 -5.19 16.26
N SER A 78 7.79 -4.06 16.40
CA SER A 78 9.21 -3.93 16.64
C SER A 78 9.40 -3.23 17.99
N VAL A 79 10.50 -3.52 18.67
CA VAL A 79 10.77 -2.98 20.01
C VAL A 79 11.81 -1.87 19.87
N GLU A 80 11.48 -0.70 20.41
CA GLU A 80 12.42 0.38 20.65
C GLU A 80 12.79 0.37 22.13
N THR A 81 14.09 0.20 22.42
CA THR A 81 14.59 0.14 23.80
C THR A 81 15.31 1.43 24.13
N THR A 82 14.76 2.19 25.08
CA THR A 82 15.43 3.36 25.64
C THR A 82 16.26 2.94 26.84
N PHE A 83 17.59 2.96 26.68
CA PHE A 83 18.55 2.67 27.74
C PHE A 83 19.07 3.98 28.35
N LYS A 84 18.69 4.27 29.61
CA LYS A 84 19.19 5.42 30.37
C LYS A 84 20.06 4.93 31.52
N GLN A 85 21.36 5.14 31.39
CA GLN A 85 22.30 4.94 32.48
C GLN A 85 22.47 6.27 33.23
N HIS A 86 22.13 6.27 34.51
CA HIS A 86 22.33 7.42 35.39
C HIS A 86 23.76 7.41 35.92
N ASP A 87 24.29 8.59 36.24
CA ASP A 87 25.66 8.76 36.77
C ASP A 87 25.91 7.99 38.09
N THR A 88 24.84 7.65 38.81
CA THR A 88 24.87 6.81 40.01
C THR A 88 25.08 5.32 39.73
N GLY A 89 25.21 4.93 38.46
CA GLY A 89 25.28 3.53 38.02
C GLY A 89 23.92 2.84 37.92
N LYS A 90 22.81 3.52 38.25
CA LYS A 90 21.46 2.99 38.06
C LYS A 90 21.13 2.90 36.57
N ILE A 91 20.66 1.74 36.13
CA ILE A 91 20.19 1.53 34.76
C ILE A 91 18.66 1.60 34.76
N SER A 92 18.08 2.41 33.89
CA SER A 92 16.64 2.49 33.64
C SER A 92 16.39 2.14 32.17
N THR A 93 15.67 1.05 31.94
CA THR A 93 15.28 0.59 30.61
C THR A 93 13.78 0.78 30.42
N SER A 94 13.40 1.33 29.28
CA SER A 94 12.00 1.43 28.84
C SER A 94 11.87 0.79 27.47
N TYR A 95 10.74 0.12 27.23
CA TYR A 95 10.46 -0.59 25.99
C TYR A 95 9.19 -0.02 25.39
N ASP A 96 9.30 0.53 24.19
CA ASP A 96 8.18 1.02 23.42
C ASP A 96 7.97 0.11 22.20
N PHE A 97 6.72 -0.23 21.93
CA PHE A 97 6.37 -1.05 20.77
C PHE A 97 6.00 -0.14 19.61
N VAL A 98 6.69 -0.29 18.48
CA VAL A 98 6.44 0.43 17.23
C VAL A 98 6.03 -0.53 16.12
N PRO A 99 5.26 -0.11 15.10
CA PRO A 99 4.94 -0.98 13.97
C PRO A 99 6.22 -1.45 13.29
N SER A 100 6.34 -2.75 13.10
CA SER A 100 7.47 -3.35 12.38
C SER A 100 7.41 -3.00 10.89
N VAL A 101 8.52 -3.25 10.19
CA VAL A 101 8.59 -3.17 8.72
C VAL A 101 7.50 -4.04 8.09
N GLY A 102 6.83 -3.53 7.05
CA GLY A 102 5.69 -4.17 6.42
C GLY A 102 4.47 -3.27 6.33
N THR A 103 3.32 -3.88 6.08
CA THR A 103 2.05 -3.19 5.82
C THR A 103 1.08 -3.33 6.98
N HIS A 104 0.50 -2.21 7.40
CA HIS A 104 -0.48 -2.12 8.47
C HIS A 104 -1.69 -1.34 7.99
N PHE A 105 -2.85 -1.59 8.61
CA PHE A 105 -4.08 -0.88 8.31
C PHE A 105 -4.70 -0.37 9.59
N PHE A 106 -5.14 0.88 9.58
CA PHE A 106 -5.93 1.44 10.65
C PHE A 106 -7.00 2.38 10.10
N TYR A 107 -7.92 2.74 10.98
CA TYR A 107 -9.03 3.62 10.66
C TYR A 107 -8.85 4.96 11.39
N TYR A 108 -8.82 6.05 10.64
CA TYR A 108 -8.65 7.41 11.17
C TYR A 108 -9.53 8.39 10.40
N ASN A 109 -10.18 9.30 11.12
CA ASN A 109 -11.07 10.32 10.57
C ASN A 109 -12.01 9.82 9.45
N LYS A 110 -12.74 8.73 9.73
CA LYS A 110 -13.69 8.07 8.82
C LYS A 110 -13.09 7.45 7.54
N THR A 111 -11.76 7.31 7.49
CA THR A 111 -11.03 6.81 6.31
C THR A 111 -10.10 5.67 6.70
N TRP A 112 -10.03 4.65 5.85
CA TRP A 112 -9.02 3.60 5.98
C TRP A 112 -7.67 4.09 5.47
N ILE A 113 -6.65 3.98 6.31
CA ILE A 113 -5.28 4.33 5.99
C ILE A 113 -4.44 3.06 6.01
N ARG A 114 -3.78 2.79 4.90
CA ARG A 114 -2.73 1.77 4.79
C ARG A 114 -1.39 2.43 5.08
N VAL A 115 -0.66 1.91 6.06
CA VAL A 115 0.72 2.30 6.34
C VAL A 115 1.64 1.22 5.81
N GLU A 116 2.72 1.62 5.16
CA GLU A 116 3.76 0.72 4.69
C GLU A 116 5.11 1.27 5.14
N ARG A 117 5.78 0.56 6.04
CA ARG A 117 7.15 0.87 6.46
C ARG A 117 8.09 -0.02 5.68
N ASN A 118 8.83 0.56 4.73
CA ASN A 118 9.81 -0.15 3.93
C ASN A 118 11.24 0.21 4.38
N ARG A 119 12.13 -0.78 4.35
CA ARG A 119 13.55 -0.64 4.67
C ARG A 119 14.36 -1.06 3.46
N GLU A 120 15.09 -0.13 2.89
CA GLU A 120 15.89 -0.36 1.70
C GLU A 120 17.20 -1.05 2.09
N GLN A 121 17.43 -2.24 1.53
CA GLN A 121 18.61 -3.06 1.88
C GLN A 121 19.89 -2.63 1.17
N GLN A 122 19.76 -1.91 0.04
CA GLN A 122 20.90 -1.59 -0.84
C GLN A 122 21.55 -0.24 -0.52
N THR A 123 20.82 0.67 0.13
CA THR A 123 21.29 2.01 0.46
C THR A 123 21.42 2.16 1.97
N LEU A 124 22.67 2.31 2.43
CA LEU A 124 22.96 2.71 3.79
C LEU A 124 23.04 4.24 3.85
N ASP A 125 22.39 4.85 4.84
CA ASP A 125 22.62 6.28 5.08
C ASP A 125 24.00 6.46 5.72
N LEU A 126 24.89 7.12 4.99
CA LEU A 126 26.27 7.39 5.39
C LEU A 126 26.38 8.22 6.68
N HIS A 127 25.32 8.97 7.06
CA HIS A 127 25.36 9.81 8.26
C HIS A 127 24.88 9.11 9.53
N MET A 128 23.89 8.21 9.42
CA MET A 128 23.29 7.57 10.59
C MET A 128 23.73 6.11 10.79
N GLY A 129 24.39 5.50 9.81
CA GLY A 129 24.82 4.09 9.88
C GLY A 129 23.65 3.10 9.97
N VAL A 130 22.42 3.59 9.83
CA VAL A 130 21.20 2.79 9.72
C VAL A 130 20.79 2.70 8.25
N PRO A 131 20.19 1.59 7.84
CA PRO A 131 19.64 1.47 6.51
C PRO A 131 18.50 2.47 6.32
N TRP A 132 18.34 2.91 5.08
CA TRP A 132 17.32 3.87 4.72
C TRP A 132 15.92 3.28 4.95
N GLU A 133 15.08 3.99 5.69
CA GLU A 133 13.70 3.59 5.95
C GLU A 133 12.73 4.66 5.47
N THR A 134 11.56 4.24 5.01
CA THR A 134 10.51 5.14 4.53
C THR A 134 9.16 4.62 5.00
N VAL A 135 8.32 5.53 5.49
CA VAL A 135 6.94 5.24 5.87
C VAL A 135 6.01 5.87 4.83
N THR A 136 5.21 5.05 4.18
CA THR A 136 4.22 5.47 3.19
C THR A 136 2.82 5.28 3.75
N LEU A 137 2.07 6.37 3.89
CA LEU A 137 0.67 6.40 4.27
C LEU A 137 -0.18 6.51 3.01
N THR A 138 -1.10 5.58 2.80
CA THR A 138 -2.04 5.59 1.67
C THR A 138 -3.46 5.66 2.20
N ALA A 139 -4.17 6.74 1.91
CA ALA A 139 -5.57 6.93 2.27
C ALA A 139 -6.47 6.90 1.03
N LEU A 140 -7.72 6.50 1.21
CA LEU A 140 -8.76 6.63 0.20
C LEU A 140 -9.25 8.08 0.15
N GLY A 141 -9.31 8.67 -1.05
CA GLY A 141 -9.76 10.04 -1.25
C GLY A 141 -8.72 10.93 -1.93
N ARG A 142 -9.06 12.22 -2.06
CA ARG A 142 -8.21 13.26 -2.69
C ARG A 142 -7.87 14.42 -1.75
N ASP A 143 -8.38 14.39 -0.52
CA ASP A 143 -8.28 15.53 0.38
C ASP A 143 -7.01 15.46 1.22
N LYS A 144 -6.07 16.37 0.92
CA LYS A 144 -4.80 16.52 1.66
C LYS A 144 -4.99 16.99 3.09
N SER A 145 -6.15 17.60 3.41
CA SER A 145 -6.44 18.13 4.74
C SER A 145 -6.31 17.06 5.83
N LEU A 146 -6.62 15.80 5.51
CA LEU A 146 -6.49 14.67 6.42
C LEU A 146 -5.06 14.49 6.94
N TYR A 147 -4.06 14.64 6.07
CA TYR A 147 -2.66 14.50 6.47
C TYR A 147 -2.15 15.71 7.25
N PHE A 148 -2.61 16.91 6.91
CA PHE A 148 -2.28 18.11 7.69
C PHE A 148 -2.86 18.03 9.10
N GLN A 149 -4.14 17.65 9.23
CA GLN A 149 -4.78 17.45 10.54
C GLN A 149 -4.04 16.40 11.38
N MET A 150 -3.63 15.30 10.75
CA MET A 150 -2.83 14.29 11.40
C MET A 150 -1.47 14.85 11.87
N LEU A 151 -0.74 15.58 11.01
CA LEU A 151 0.60 16.12 11.32
C LEU A 151 0.59 17.28 12.34
N ASP A 152 -0.54 17.97 12.49
CA ASP A 152 -0.71 19.08 13.45
C ASP A 152 -1.12 18.60 14.86
N GLU A 153 -1.42 17.30 15.06
CA GLU A 153 -1.74 16.69 16.36
C GLU A 153 -0.49 16.46 17.25
#